data_AF-G8QIL1-F1
#
_entry.id   AF-G8QIL1-F1
#
_cell.length_a   1.000
_cell.length_b   1.000
_cell.length_c   1.000
_cell.angle_alpha   90.00
_cell.angle_beta   90.00
_cell.angle_gamma   90.00
#
_symmetry.space_group_name_H-M   'P 1'
#
loop_
_entity.id
_entity.type
_entity.pdbx_description
1 polymer ?
#
loop_
_entity_poly.entity_id
_entity_poly.type
_entity_poly.pdbx_seq_one_letter_code
_entity_poly.pdbx_strand_id
1 'polypeptide(L)' 'MDSRPARPQAPLCTRCAHYYITHDVSFPYGCRALDFKSRRPPILEVQDASGLECQYFLAKSGPRA' A
#
# COMPACT_ATOMS: atom_id res chain seq x y z
N MET A 1 5.71 15.53 -31.28
CA MET A 1 5.73 15.98 -29.88
C MET A 1 4.85 15.02 -29.08
N ASP A 2 5.41 13.97 -28.49
CA ASP A 2 4.64 12.99 -27.71
C ASP A 2 4.74 13.36 -26.22
N SER A 3 3.80 14.19 -25.77
CA SER A 3 3.61 14.52 -24.37
C SER A 3 2.94 13.35 -23.66
N ARG A 4 3.70 12.31 -23.29
CA ARG A 4 3.20 11.20 -22.46
C ARG A 4 2.79 11.75 -21.08
N PRO A 5 1.50 11.78 -20.71
CA PRO A 5 1.13 12.22 -19.37
C PRO A 5 1.69 11.23 -18.36
N ALA A 6 2.41 11.74 -17.37
CA ALA A 6 2.92 10.96 -16.26
C ALA A 6 1.73 10.33 -15.53
N ARG A 7 1.55 9.01 -15.70
CA ARG A 7 0.45 8.25 -15.11
C ARG A 7 0.44 8.52 -13.60
N PRO A 8 -0.68 8.99 -13.02
CA PRO A 8 -0.77 9.19 -11.58
C PRO A 8 -0.49 7.84 -10.93
N GLN A 9 0.52 7.87 -10.07
CA GLN A 9 1.14 6.67 -9.54
C GLN A 9 0.19 6.15 -8.46
N ALA A 10 -0.53 5.06 -8.76
CA ALA A 10 -1.47 4.45 -7.82
C ALA A 10 -0.79 4.26 -6.45
N PRO A 11 -1.50 4.48 -5.33
CA PRO A 11 -0.93 4.34 -3.99
C PRO A 11 -0.43 2.90 -3.79
N LEU A 12 0.88 2.73 -3.69
CA LEU A 12 1.52 1.41 -3.51
C LEU A 12 1.79 1.16 -2.04
N CYS A 13 1.47 -0.03 -1.52
CA CYS A 13 1.82 -0.43 -0.16
C CYS A 13 3.32 -0.26 0.14
N THR A 14 4.19 -0.46 -0.84
CA THR A 14 5.65 -0.29 -0.70
C THR A 14 6.06 1.15 -0.34
N ARG A 15 5.24 2.13 -0.74
CA ARG A 15 5.41 3.55 -0.41
C ARG A 15 4.66 3.96 0.86
N CYS A 16 3.96 3.03 1.51
CA CYS A 16 3.30 3.28 2.79
C CYS A 16 4.31 3.18 3.94
N ALA A 17 4.23 4.09 4.91
CA ALA A 17 5.01 4.05 6.14
C ALA A 17 4.55 2.92 7.08
N HIS A 18 3.27 2.54 7.04
CA HIS A 18 2.70 1.48 7.87
C HIS A 18 2.93 0.06 7.32
N TYR A 19 3.37 -0.06 6.08
CA TYR A 19 3.64 -1.34 5.46
C TYR A 19 4.92 -1.97 6.02
N TYR A 20 4.83 -3.24 6.41
CA TYR A 20 5.97 -4.01 6.91
C TYR A 20 5.86 -5.47 6.47
N ILE A 21 7.01 -6.15 6.45
CA ILE A 21 7.11 -7.58 6.21
C ILE A 21 7.09 -8.30 7.56
N THR A 22 6.17 -9.23 7.72
CA THR A 22 5.92 -9.94 8.99
C THR A 22 6.88 -11.12 9.22
N HIS A 23 7.61 -11.54 8.18
CA HIS A 23 8.43 -12.76 8.13
C HIS A 23 7.64 -14.06 8.39
N ASP A 24 6.31 -13.99 8.34
CA ASP A 24 5.44 -15.15 8.44
C ASP A 24 5.24 -15.76 7.04
N VAL A 25 5.51 -17.06 6.90
CA VAL A 25 5.36 -17.77 5.62
C VAL A 25 3.92 -17.81 5.13
N SER A 26 2.96 -17.79 6.05
CA SER A 26 1.54 -17.80 5.70
C SER A 26 1.04 -16.40 5.36
N PHE A 27 1.56 -15.35 5.99
CA PHE A 27 1.10 -13.97 5.80
C PHE A 27 2.27 -12.98 5.74
N PRO A 28 3.04 -12.93 4.64
CA PRO A 28 4.28 -12.15 4.57
C PRO A 28 4.06 -10.62 4.64
N TYR A 29 2.86 -10.13 4.34
CA TYR A 29 2.56 -8.70 4.30
C TYR A 29 1.77 -8.28 5.52
N GLY A 30 2.14 -7.16 6.14
CA GLY A 30 1.43 -6.59 7.28
C GLY A 30 1.18 -5.09 7.11
N CYS A 31 0.10 -4.61 7.73
CA CYS A 31 -0.22 -3.18 7.82
C CYS A 31 -0.34 -2.78 9.30
N ARG A 32 0.53 -1.88 9.76
CA ARG A 32 0.52 -1.42 11.17
C ARG A 32 -0.65 -0.51 11.49
N ALA A 33 -1.20 0.22 10.50
CA ALA A 33 -2.32 1.12 10.74
C ALA A 33 -3.63 0.40 11.03
N LEU A 34 -3.76 -0.82 10.50
CA LEU A 34 -4.94 -1.66 10.61
C LEU A 34 -4.68 -2.92 11.44
N ASP A 35 -3.46 -3.06 11.98
CA ASP A 35 -2.98 -4.18 12.80
C ASP A 35 -3.34 -5.58 12.24
N PHE A 36 -3.19 -5.78 10.93
CA PHE A 36 -3.50 -7.04 10.27
C PHE A 36 -2.37 -7.53 9.37
N LYS A 37 -2.40 -8.82 9.09
CA LYS A 37 -1.45 -9.54 8.22
C LYS A 37 -2.23 -10.23 7.10
N SER A 38 -1.70 -10.18 5.89
CA SER A 38 -2.31 -10.76 4.70
C SER A 38 -1.30 -11.47 3.81
N ARG A 39 -1.85 -12.37 2.99
CA ARG A 39 -1.13 -13.09 1.93
C ARG A 39 -0.84 -12.25 0.71
N ARG A 40 -1.72 -11.28 0.47
CA ARG A 40 -1.66 -10.33 -0.64
C ARG A 40 -1.28 -8.94 -0.11
N PRO A 41 -0.92 -8.00 -1.00
CA PRO A 41 -0.71 -6.61 -0.60
C PRO A 41 -1.89 -6.08 0.20
N PRO A 42 -1.67 -5.45 1.37
CA PRO A 42 -2.75 -5.04 2.26
C PRO A 42 -3.73 -4.04 1.61
N ILE A 43 -3.32 -3.30 0.57
CA ILE A 43 -4.24 -2.43 -0.19
C ILE A 43 -5.37 -3.21 -0.87
N LEU A 44 -5.08 -4.41 -1.38
CA LEU A 44 -6.10 -5.23 -2.04
C LEU A 44 -7.10 -5.77 -1.04
N GLU A 45 -6.62 -6.17 0.14
CA GLU A 45 -7.44 -6.71 1.21
C GLU A 45 -8.32 -5.63 1.84
N VAL A 46 -7.79 -4.41 2.01
CA VAL A 46 -8.58 -3.24 2.42
C VAL A 46 -9.63 -2.87 1.38
N GLN A 47 -9.28 -2.95 0.09
CA GLN A 47 -10.23 -2.69 -0.99
C GLN A 47 -11.31 -3.76 -1.11
N ASP A 48 -10.97 -5.03 -0.88
CA ASP A 48 -11.93 -6.14 -0.86
C ASP A 48 -12.87 -6.04 0.35
N ALA A 49 -12.32 -5.74 1.53
CA ALA A 49 -13.10 -5.66 2.77
C ALA A 49 -13.97 -4.40 2.87
N SER A 50 -13.44 -3.23 2.47
CA SER A 50 -14.14 -1.94 2.59
C SER A 50 -14.80 -1.47 1.29
N GLY A 51 -14.45 -2.05 0.14
CA GLY A 51 -14.86 -1.54 -1.17
C GLY A 51 -14.19 -0.21 -1.58
N LEU A 52 -13.23 0.28 -0.77
CA LEU A 52 -12.60 1.58 -0.92
C LEU A 52 -11.07 1.46 -0.92
N GLU A 53 -10.38 2.45 -1.50
CA GLU A 53 -8.92 2.54 -1.41
C GLU A 53 -8.47 2.71 0.06
N CYS A 54 -7.21 2.35 0.34
CA CYS A 54 -6.66 2.38 1.69
C CYS A 54 -6.60 3.82 2.24
N GLN A 55 -7.56 4.17 3.10
CA GLN A 55 -7.65 5.49 3.76
C GLN A 55 -6.52 5.73 4.78
N TYR A 56 -5.89 4.66 5.25
CA TYR A 56 -4.75 4.70 6.18
C TYR A 56 -3.40 4.75 5.46
N PHE A 57 -3.40 5.00 4.14
CA PHE A 57 -2.17 5.13 3.38
C PHE A 57 -1.40 6.37 3.83
N LEU A 58 -0.28 6.14 4.53
CA LEU A 58 0.65 7.20 4.88
C LEU A 58 1.86 7.13 3.95
N ALA A 59 1.99 8.10 3.04
CA ALA A 59 3.15 8.17 2.18
C ALA A 59 4.43 8.27 3.03
N LYS A 60 5.38 7.36 2.81
CA LYS A 60 6.70 7.41 3.40
C LYS A 60 7.37 8.68 2.88
N SER A 61 7.80 9.57 3.77
CA SER A 61 8.48 10.83 3.40
C SER A 61 9.77 10.52 2.63
N GLY A 62 9.65 10.40 1.31
CA GLY A 62 10.70 10.23 0.32
C GLY A 62 10.32 11.05 -0.90
N PRO A 63 11.29 11.72 -1.56
CA PRO A 63 11.11 13.06 -2.07
C PRO A 63 10.10 13.09 -3.22
N ARG A 64 9.07 13.91 -3.05
CA ARG A 64 8.41 14.60 -4.16
C ARG A 64 8.58 16.09 -3.92
N ALA A 65 9.70 16.61 -4.41
CA ALA A 65 9.77 17.93 -5.00
C ALA A 65 9.80 17.71 -6.53
#